data_AF-A0A7C2DZH3-F1
#
_entry.id   AF-A0A7C2DZH3-F1
#
_cell.length_a   1.000
_cell.length_b   1.000
_cell.length_c   1.000
_cell.angle_alpha   90.00
_cell.angle_beta   90.00
_cell.angle_gamma   90.00
#
_symmetry.space_group_name_H-M   'P 1'
#
loop_
_entity.id
_entity.type
_entity.pdbx_description
1 polymer ?
#
loop_
_entity_poly.entity_id
_entity_poly.type
_entity_poly.pdbx_seq_one_letter_code
_entity_poly.pdbx_strand_id
1 'polypeptide(L)' 'MIVQIGPVASPQRAAEIAAHLTLSGYAARVTRVEGTRYLVTLAPYRRSTAEVIVSLVRGRFGSFLRITLQPVP' A
#
# COMPACT_ATOMS: atom_id res chain seq x y z
N MET A 1 -13.19 -0.53 -0.19
CA MET A 1 -12.06 -1.17 0.51
C MET A 1 -10.88 -0.23 0.47
N ILE A 2 -10.31 0.12 1.61
CA ILE A 2 -9.04 0.85 1.70
C ILE A 2 -7.92 -0.18 1.83
N VAL A 3 -6.89 -0.05 1.00
CA VAL A 3 -5.70 -0.90 1.06
C VAL A 3 -4.62 -0.15 1.84
N GLN A 4 -4.03 -0.80 2.84
CA GLN A 4 -2.90 -0.27 3.60
C GLN A 4 -1.73 -1.25 3.55
N ILE A 5 -0.55 -0.76 3.22
CA ILE A 5 0.68 -1.54 3.10
C ILE A 5 1.68 -1.07 4.16
N GLY A 6 2.21 -2.00 4.93
CA GLY A 6 3.16 -1.77 6.01
C GLY A 6 2.65 -2.25 7.37
N PRO A 7 3.33 -1.86 8.47
CA PRO A 7 4.36 -0.83 8.53
C PRO A 7 5.66 -1.19 7.80
N VAL A 8 6.28 -0.21 7.15
CA VAL A 8 7.58 -0.28 6.47
C VAL A 8 8.60 0.55 7.26
N ALA A 9 9.78 0.02 7.53
CA ALA A 9 10.79 0.70 8.37
C ALA A 9 11.67 1.73 7.62
N SER A 10 11.59 1.79 6.29
CA SER A 10 12.36 2.70 5.45
C SER A 10 11.43 3.68 4.72
N PRO A 11 11.69 5.00 4.81
CA PRO A 11 10.94 5.99 4.05
C PRO A 11 11.11 5.83 2.54
N GLN A 12 12.33 5.51 2.08
CA GLN A 12 12.64 5.29 0.67
C GLN A 12 11.81 4.13 0.13
N ARG A 13 11.78 3.01 0.86
CA ARG A 13 11.01 1.83 0.45
C ARG A 13 9.50 2.09 0.42
N ALA A 14 8.98 2.86 1.37
CA ALA A 14 7.57 3.27 1.35
C ALA A 14 7.26 4.19 0.15
N ALA A 15 8.16 5.11 -0.19
CA ALA A 15 8.04 5.98 -1.36
C ALA A 15 8.10 5.18 -2.67
N GLU A 16 8.97 4.18 -2.79
CA GLU A 16 9.05 3.28 -3.94
C GLU A 16 7.74 2.50 -4.17
N ILE A 17 7.15 1.97 -3.10
CA ILE A 17 5.86 1.27 -3.17
C ILE A 17 4.77 2.22 -3.65
N ALA A 18 4.68 3.42 -3.06
CA ALA A 18 3.70 4.42 -3.46
C ALA A 18 3.90 4.88 -4.91
N ALA A 19 5.14 5.10 -5.35
CA ALA A 19 5.46 5.50 -6.72
C ALA A 19 5.05 4.41 -7.72
N HIS A 20 5.35 3.14 -7.45
CA HIS A 20 4.94 2.03 -8.31
C HIS A 20 3.42 1.94 -8.46
N LEU A 21 2.68 2.14 -7.37
CA LEU A 21 1.22 2.13 -7.37
C LEU A 21 0.65 3.31 -8.15
N THR A 22 1.20 4.51 -7.97
CA THR A 22 0.82 5.71 -8.72
C THR A 22 1.09 5.56 -10.21
N LEU A 23 2.24 5.01 -10.60
CA LEU A 23 2.55 4.68 -12.00
C LEU A 23 1.60 3.63 -12.58
N SER A 24 1.06 2.75 -11.75
CA SER A 24 0.04 1.76 -12.14
C SER A 24 -1.39 2.33 -12.14
N GLY A 25 -1.55 3.64 -11.90
CA GLY A 25 -2.85 4.33 -11.90
C GLY A 25 -3.61 4.32 -10.57
N TYR A 26 -2.98 3.85 -9.48
CA TYR A 26 -3.60 3.83 -8.16
C TYR A 26 -3.11 4.98 -7.28
N ALA A 27 -4.04 5.78 -6.75
CA ALA A 27 -3.73 6.87 -5.84
C ALA A 27 -3.25 6.32 -4.50
N ALA A 28 -1.94 6.45 -4.24
CA ALA A 28 -1.27 5.99 -3.03
C ALA A 28 -0.62 7.16 -2.29
N ARG A 29 -0.72 7.18 -0.96
CA ARG A 29 -0.10 8.17 -0.08
C ARG A 29 0.75 7.49 0.97
N VAL A 30 1.96 7.99 1.18
CA VAL A 30 2.81 7.60 2.30
C VAL A 30 2.44 8.43 3.53
N THR A 31 2.20 7.76 4.65
CA THR A 31 2.02 8.37 5.96
C THR A 31 3.06 7.82 6.93
N ARG A 32 3.66 8.69 7.73
CA ARG A 32 4.52 8.29 8.83
C ARG A 32 3.62 7.90 10.02
N VAL A 33 3.84 6.72 10.57
CA VAL A 33 3.21 6.24 11.81
C VAL A 33 4.24 6.35 12.94
N GLU A 34 3.79 6.26 14.19
CA GLU A 34 4.62 6.42 15.39
C GLU A 34 6.03 5.82 15.25
N GLY A 35 7.05 6.64 15.55
CA GLY A 35 8.46 6.31 15.38
C GLY A 35 8.99 6.49 13.95
N THR A 36 9.70 5.47 13.44
CA THR A 36 10.36 5.43 12.12
C THR A 36 9.64 4.53 11.11
N ARG A 37 8.35 4.26 11.34
CA ARG A 37 7.53 3.37 10.50
C ARG A 37 6.65 4.16 9.56
N TYR A 38 6.40 3.61 8.39
CA TYR A 38 5.63 4.23 7.32
C TYR A 38 4.52 3.29 6.84
N LEU A 39 3.37 3.85 6.51
CA LEU A 39 2.27 3.15 5.85
C LEU A 39 2.06 3.75 4.47
N VAL A 40 1.77 2.90 3.50
CA VAL A 40 1.25 3.33 2.20
C VAL A 40 -0.24 3.06 2.21
N THR A 41 -1.04 4.12 2.21
CA THR A 41 -2.49 4.04 2.18
C THR A 41 -2.98 4.40 0.79
N LEU A 42 -3.84 3.56 0.23
CA LEU A 42 -4.46 3.80 -1.06
C LEU A 42 -5.85 4.41 -0.89
N ALA A 43 -6.32 5.09 -1.94
CA ALA A 43 -7.71 5.54 -2.02
C ALA A 43 -8.70 4.34 -1.88
N PRO A 44 -9.97 4.61 -1.52
CA PRO A 44 -11.02 3.60 -1.56
C PRO A 44 -11.19 2.98 -2.94
N TYR A 45 -11.13 1.65 -3.02
CA TYR A 45 -11.39 0.89 -4.24
C TYR A 45 -12.45 -0.20 -4.04
N ARG A 46 -13.02 -0.69 -5.14
CA ARG A 46 -13.84 -1.91 -5.14
C ARG A 46 -13.00 -3.11 -4.66
N ARG A 47 -13.66 -4.12 -4.08
CA ARG A 47 -12.97 -5.31 -3.56
C ARG A 47 -12.10 -6.01 -4.61
N SER A 48 -12.61 -6.19 -5.82
CA SER A 48 -11.87 -6.79 -6.94
C SER A 48 -10.59 -6.01 -7.28
N THR A 49 -10.66 -4.69 -7.35
CA THR A 49 -9.49 -3.83 -7.58
C THR A 49 -8.49 -3.89 -6.42
N ALA A 50 -8.97 -3.93 -5.17
CA ALA A 50 -8.11 -4.08 -4.00
C ALA A 50 -7.33 -5.40 -4.02
N GLU A 51 -7.95 -6.50 -4.46
CA GLU A 51 -7.28 -7.80 -4.63
C GLU A 51 -6.21 -7.76 -5.74
N VAL A 52 -6.47 -7.05 -6.84
CA VAL A 52 -5.47 -6.79 -7.90
C VAL A 52 -4.27 -6.01 -7.36
N ILE A 53 -4.52 -4.94 -6.59
CA ILE A 53 -3.47 -4.15 -5.94
C ILE A 53 -2.62 -5.02 -5.01
N VAL A 54 -3.26 -5.89 -4.21
CA VAL A 54 -2.55 -6.84 -3.34
C VAL A 54 -1.63 -7.75 -4.15
N SER A 55 -2.11 -8.28 -5.27
CA SER A 55 -1.33 -9.15 -6.16
C SER A 55 -0.13 -8.43 -6.76
N LEU A 56 -0.34 -7.20 -7.28
CA LEU A 56 0.73 -6.34 -7.80
C LEU A 56 1.83 -6.08 -6.77
N VAL A 57 1.44 -5.67 -5.55
CA VAL A 57 2.39 -5.37 -4.47
C VAL A 57 3.18 -6.61 -4.08
N ARG A 58 2.53 -7.77 -3.94
CA ARG A 58 3.20 -9.03 -3.60
C ARG A 58 4.14 -9.50 -4.70
N GLY A 59 3.74 -9.35 -5.97
CA GLY A 59 4.57 -9.73 -7.12
C GLY A 59 5.82 -8.87 -7.25
N ARG A 60 5.72 -7.56 -6.99
CA ARG A 60 6.84 -6.62 -7.16
C ARG A 60 7.76 -6.53 -5.94
N PHE A 61 7.17 -6.51 -4.75
CA PHE A 61 7.87 -6.18 -3.50
C PHE A 61 7.96 -7.33 -2.51
N GLY A 62 7.35 -8.48 -2.81
CA GLY A 62 7.39 -9.70 -2.01
C GLY A 62 6.22 -9.86 -1.03
N SER A 63 6.00 -11.11 -0.62
CA SER A 63 4.87 -11.53 0.23
C SER A 63 5.02 -11.18 1.72
N PHE A 64 6.21 -10.76 2.15
CA PHE A 64 6.49 -10.37 3.55
C PHE A 64 5.92 -9.01 3.93
N LEU A 65 5.47 -8.20 2.96
CA LEU A 65 4.80 -6.94 3.26
C LEU A 65 3.42 -7.25 3.86
N ARG A 66 3.17 -6.72 5.06
CA ARG A 66 1.85 -6.72 5.67
C ARG A 66 0.93 -5.82 4.84
N ILE A 67 -0.18 -6.39 4.36
CA ILE A 67 -1.22 -5.66 3.62
C ILE A 67 -2.53 -5.87 4.35
N THR A 68 -3.21 -4.78 4.70
CA THR A 68 -4.49 -4.79 5.38
C THR A 68 -5.56 -4.22 4.44
N LEU A 69 -6.69 -4.90 4.37
CA LEU A 69 -7.86 -4.45 3.63
C LEU A 69 -8.94 -4.02 4.61
N GLN A 70 -9.31 -2.76 4.59
CA GLN A 70 -10.36 -2.22 5.46
C GLN A 70 -11.63 -1.98 4.65
N PRO A 71 -12.81 -2.43 5.13
CA PRO A 71 -14.08 -2.02 4.54
C PRO A 71 -14.25 -0.51 4.68
N VAL A 72 -14.88 0.10 3.68
CA VAL A 72 -15.27 1.51 3.74
C VAL A 72 -16.72 1.50 4.22
N PRO A 73 -17.08 2.30 5.24
CA PRO A 73 -18.47 2.40 5.72
C PRO A 73 -19.42 2.94 4.64
#